data_AF-A0A6G3ZPK1-F1
#
_entry.id   AF-A0A6G3ZPK1-F1
#
_cell.length_a   1.000
_cell.length_b   1.000
_cell.length_c   1.000
_cell.angle_alpha   90.00
_cell.angle_beta   90.00
_cell.angle_gamma   90.00
#
_symmetry.space_group_name_H-M   'P 1'
#
loop_
_entity.id
_entity.type
_entity.pdbx_description
1 polymer ?
#
loop_
_entity_poly.entity_id
_entity_poly.type
_entity_poly.pdbx_seq_one_letter_code
_entity_poly.pdbx_strand_id
1 'polypeptide(L)'
;MGEDTFRTVAGRGRATFEIRGSEFIGHAAPAADREAAEAFIAEIRERYDDATHNVPAYRVRESSDDGARGSGGGLLREYGDDDGEPSGSAGKPALNVLQQEGVENVVAVVTRYYGGTNLGVGGLARSYSRGVKDAIEDAEIVEERPRERFSVAVEYDDSGTVRGILESAETEFDADYEERVAFEVRVPVEEAEPLRDRIRSATSGRADIDGDE
;
A
#
# COMPACT_ATOMS: atom_id res chain seq x y z
N MET A 1 15.95 -14.16 11.66
CA MET A 1 15.23 -14.75 10.51
C MET A 1 14.71 -13.57 9.74
N GLY A 2 15.14 -13.44 8.49
CA GLY A 2 15.24 -12.14 7.81
C GLY A 2 13.90 -11.45 7.64
N GLU A 3 13.83 -10.23 8.19
CA GLU A 3 13.08 -9.06 7.76
C GLU A 3 12.21 -9.33 6.50
N ASP A 4 10.92 -9.59 6.68
CA ASP A 4 9.94 -9.65 5.59
C ASP A 4 9.64 -8.23 5.08
N THR A 5 10.66 -7.50 4.64
CA THR A 5 10.50 -6.18 4.01
C THR A 5 9.92 -6.35 2.61
N PHE A 6 9.00 -5.45 2.24
CA PHE A 6 8.52 -5.31 0.86
C PHE A 6 8.95 -3.97 0.29
N ARG A 7 8.93 -3.85 -1.04
CA ARG A 7 9.21 -2.57 -1.71
C ARG A 7 7.89 -1.87 -2.03
N THR A 8 7.83 -0.57 -1.83
CA THR A 8 6.68 0.28 -2.22
C THR A 8 7.18 1.65 -2.67
N VAL A 9 6.28 2.59 -2.92
CA VAL A 9 6.61 3.99 -3.24
C VAL A 9 6.44 4.88 -2.01
N ALA A 10 7.36 5.81 -1.78
CA ALA A 10 7.37 6.68 -0.60
C ALA A 10 6.21 7.68 -0.58
N GLY A 11 5.71 8.06 -1.76
CA GLY A 11 4.66 9.04 -1.91
C GLY A 11 4.03 9.04 -3.29
N ARG A 12 3.45 10.17 -3.68
CA ARG A 12 2.86 10.34 -5.00
C ARG A 12 3.92 10.73 -6.01
N GLY A 13 3.96 10.03 -7.14
CA GLY A 13 4.82 10.36 -8.28
C GLY A 13 4.02 10.69 -9.53
N ARG A 14 4.62 11.51 -10.40
CA ARG A 14 4.04 11.91 -11.68
C ARG A 14 5.11 12.06 -12.75
N ALA A 15 4.86 11.45 -13.91
CA ALA A 15 5.69 11.63 -15.09
C ALA A 15 4.84 11.98 -16.31
N THR A 16 5.40 12.71 -17.28
CA THR A 16 4.71 13.07 -18.52
C THR A 16 5.65 12.97 -19.70
N PHE A 17 5.16 12.45 -20.83
CA PHE A 17 5.90 12.42 -22.08
C PHE A 17 4.96 12.32 -23.28
N GLU A 18 5.49 12.64 -24.46
CA GLU A 18 4.75 12.58 -25.72
C GLU A 18 5.39 11.59 -26.70
N ILE A 19 4.57 10.82 -27.42
CA ILE A 19 5.00 9.93 -28.50
C ILE A 19 4.03 10.06 -29.67
N ARG A 20 4.56 10.49 -30.83
CA ARG A 20 3.80 10.65 -32.08
C ARG A 20 2.50 11.44 -31.87
N GLY A 21 2.62 12.54 -31.12
CA GLY A 21 1.53 13.47 -30.78
C GLY A 21 0.57 12.96 -29.70
N SER A 22 0.67 11.70 -29.25
CA SER A 22 -0.10 11.25 -28.08
C SER A 22 0.64 11.65 -26.82
N GLU A 23 -0.06 12.26 -25.87
CA GLU A 23 0.47 12.59 -24.54
C GLU A 23 0.13 11.45 -23.57
N PHE A 24 1.08 11.12 -22.70
CA PHE A 24 0.93 10.16 -21.61
C PHE A 24 1.33 10.83 -20.30
N ILE A 25 0.47 10.71 -19.29
CA ILE A 25 0.70 11.22 -17.94
C ILE A 25 0.60 10.03 -16.99
N GLY A 26 1.74 9.58 -16.48
CA GLY A 26 1.81 8.55 -15.46
C GLY A 26 1.61 9.14 -14.06
N HIS A 27 0.81 8.46 -13.26
CA HIS A 27 0.58 8.74 -11.85
C HIS A 27 0.83 7.48 -11.04
N ALA A 28 1.50 7.60 -9.91
CA ALA A 28 1.69 6.51 -8.95
C ALA A 28 1.48 7.01 -7.51
N ALA A 29 1.02 6.13 -6.63
CA ALA A 29 0.85 6.43 -5.20
C ALA A 29 0.91 5.16 -4.35
N PRO A 30 1.27 5.27 -3.05
CA PRO A 30 1.08 4.18 -2.11
C PRO A 30 -0.42 3.92 -1.94
N ALA A 31 -0.78 2.64 -1.88
CA ALA A 31 -2.14 2.17 -1.64
C ALA A 31 -2.09 0.96 -0.71
N ALA A 32 -2.54 1.16 0.53
CA ALA A 32 -2.46 0.14 1.58
C ALA A 32 -3.35 -1.08 1.29
N ASP A 33 -4.45 -0.87 0.57
CA ASP A 33 -5.45 -1.88 0.26
C ASP A 33 -6.15 -1.56 -1.07
N ARG A 34 -7.12 -2.40 -1.42
CA ARG A 34 -7.93 -2.24 -2.63
C ARG A 34 -8.77 -0.97 -2.62
N GLU A 35 -9.35 -0.59 -1.49
CA GLU A 35 -10.20 0.59 -1.38
C GLU A 35 -9.39 1.87 -1.65
N ALA A 36 -8.19 1.96 -1.07
CA ALA A 36 -7.26 3.06 -1.32
C ALA A 36 -6.82 3.13 -2.80
N ALA A 37 -6.55 1.98 -3.44
CA ALA A 37 -6.22 1.94 -4.86
C ALA A 37 -7.39 2.39 -5.74
N GLU A 38 -8.60 1.90 -5.48
CA GLU A 38 -9.81 2.28 -6.23
C GLU A 38 -10.16 3.76 -6.03
N ALA A 39 -9.97 4.30 -4.83
CA ALA A 39 -10.15 5.73 -4.55
C ALA A 39 -9.16 6.60 -5.34
N PHE A 40 -7.89 6.21 -5.42
CA PHE A 40 -6.90 6.91 -6.24
C PHE A 40 -7.23 6.83 -7.74
N ILE A 41 -7.68 5.67 -8.22
CA ILE A 41 -8.11 5.53 -9.63
C ILE A 41 -9.29 6.47 -9.92
N ALA A 42 -10.26 6.54 -9.02
CA ALA A 42 -11.39 7.46 -9.16
C ALA A 42 -10.94 8.93 -9.16
N GLU A 43 -10.01 9.32 -8.27
CA GLU A 43 -9.42 10.66 -8.23
C GLU A 43 -8.77 11.03 -9.57
N ILE A 44 -7.95 10.15 -10.15
CA ILE A 44 -7.29 10.43 -11.43
C ILE A 44 -8.30 10.49 -12.58
N ARG A 45 -9.30 9.60 -12.59
CA ARG A 45 -10.37 9.60 -13.61
C ARG A 45 -11.22 10.87 -13.54
N GLU A 46 -11.52 11.38 -12.35
CA GLU A 46 -12.24 12.65 -12.19
C GLU A 46 -11.37 13.83 -12.63
N ARG A 47 -10.07 13.81 -12.32
CA ARG A 47 -9.14 14.87 -12.70
C ARG A 47 -8.92 14.99 -14.21
N TYR A 48 -8.95 13.86 -14.92
CA TYR A 48 -8.75 13.78 -16.37
C TYR A 48 -9.95 13.10 -17.03
N ASP A 49 -11.14 13.63 -16.76
CA ASP A 49 -12.41 13.11 -17.30
C ASP A 49 -12.52 13.27 -18.82
N ASP A 50 -11.74 14.20 -19.38
CA ASP A 50 -11.65 14.50 -20.81
C ASP A 50 -10.58 13.67 -21.55
N ALA A 51 -9.82 12.84 -20.84
CA ALA A 51 -8.80 12.00 -21.45
C ALA A 51 -9.38 10.92 -22.36
N THR A 52 -8.57 10.44 -23.29
CA THR A 52 -8.98 9.33 -24.16
C THR A 52 -9.08 8.02 -23.37
N HIS A 53 -8.09 7.77 -22.52
CA HIS A 53 -8.03 6.59 -21.64
C HIS A 53 -7.32 6.95 -20.33
N ASN A 54 -7.76 6.37 -19.22
CA ASN A 54 -7.15 6.40 -17.90
C ASN A 54 -6.89 4.95 -17.45
N VAL A 55 -5.75 4.40 -17.87
CA VAL A 55 -5.41 2.97 -17.72
C VAL A 55 -4.89 2.71 -16.31
N PRO A 56 -5.62 1.96 -15.46
CA PRO A 56 -5.19 1.65 -14.10
C PRO A 56 -4.38 0.35 -14.03
N ALA A 57 -3.49 0.28 -13.05
CA ALA A 57 -2.90 -0.95 -12.54
C ALA A 57 -2.55 -0.82 -11.05
N TYR A 58 -2.69 -1.89 -10.28
CA TYR A 58 -2.26 -1.89 -8.87
C TYR A 58 -1.80 -3.27 -8.42
N ARG A 59 -0.96 -3.27 -7.37
CA ARG A 59 -0.56 -4.44 -6.60
C ARG A 59 -0.73 -4.08 -5.12
N VAL A 60 -1.76 -4.61 -4.46
CA VAL A 60 -2.08 -4.28 -3.07
C VAL A 60 -2.34 -5.54 -2.28
N ARG A 61 -1.90 -5.57 -1.03
CA ARG A 61 -2.22 -6.67 -0.12
C ARG A 61 -3.66 -6.52 0.34
N GLU A 62 -4.44 -7.58 0.24
CA GLU A 62 -5.77 -7.61 0.83
C GLU A 62 -5.67 -8.31 2.19
N SER A 63 -6.07 -7.63 3.26
CA SER A 63 -6.35 -8.29 4.53
C SER A 63 -7.52 -9.25 4.31
N SER A 64 -7.33 -10.53 4.61
CA SER A 64 -8.45 -11.48 4.65
C SER A 64 -9.53 -10.95 5.59
N ASP A 65 -10.79 -11.01 5.15
CA ASP A 65 -12.01 -10.44 5.73
C ASP A 65 -12.36 -10.88 7.19
N ASP A 66 -11.44 -11.48 7.94
CA ASP A 66 -11.63 -11.87 9.34
C ASP A 66 -11.17 -10.79 10.33
N GLY A 67 -11.36 -9.51 10.01
CA GLY A 67 -11.19 -8.40 10.97
C GLY A 67 -9.76 -8.09 11.43
N ALA A 68 -8.76 -8.91 11.08
CA ALA A 68 -7.36 -8.70 11.41
C ALA A 68 -6.72 -7.62 10.51
N ARG A 69 -7.02 -6.35 10.82
CA ARG A 69 -6.29 -5.19 10.30
C ARG A 69 -4.86 -5.18 10.85
N GLY A 70 -3.96 -5.92 10.22
CA GLY A 70 -2.53 -5.73 10.44
C GLY A 70 -1.61 -6.92 10.21
N SER A 71 -2.13 -8.13 10.02
CA SER A 71 -1.23 -9.26 9.83
C SER A 71 -0.69 -9.29 8.41
N GLY A 72 0.64 -9.17 8.28
CA GLY A 72 1.42 -9.11 7.03
C GLY A 72 1.36 -10.35 6.13
N GLY A 73 0.29 -11.16 6.22
CA GLY A 73 0.06 -12.39 5.47
C GLY A 73 -1.02 -12.30 4.39
N GLY A 74 -1.57 -11.12 4.10
CA GLY A 74 -2.62 -10.93 3.10
C GLY A 74 -2.22 -11.32 1.67
N LEU A 75 -3.16 -11.89 0.90
CA LEU A 75 -2.95 -12.23 -0.51
C LEU A 75 -2.65 -10.96 -1.31
N LEU A 76 -1.57 -10.96 -2.08
CA LEU A 76 -1.29 -9.86 -2.99
C LEU A 76 -2.29 -9.89 -4.16
N ARG A 77 -3.20 -8.91 -4.20
CA ARG A 77 -4.11 -8.69 -5.31
C ARG A 77 -3.46 -7.82 -6.37
N GLU A 78 -3.62 -8.27 -7.61
CA GLU A 78 -3.07 -7.61 -8.78
C GLU A 78 -4.20 -7.30 -9.76
N TYR A 79 -4.20 -6.08 -10.29
CA TYR A 79 -5.21 -5.61 -11.21
C TYR A 79 -4.57 -4.75 -12.31
N GLY A 80 -5.11 -4.85 -13.51
CA GLY A 80 -4.76 -4.00 -14.65
C GLY A 80 -5.88 -4.04 -15.67
N ASP A 81 -6.31 -2.89 -16.17
CA ASP A 81 -7.41 -2.74 -17.13
C ASP A 81 -6.94 -1.93 -18.33
N ASP A 82 -7.36 -2.31 -19.54
CA ASP A 82 -6.97 -1.58 -20.75
C ASP A 82 -7.76 -0.27 -20.95
N ASP A 83 -8.82 -0.02 -20.18
CA ASP A 83 -9.65 1.20 -20.18
C ASP A 83 -10.14 1.60 -21.59
N GLY A 84 -10.46 0.61 -22.44
CA GLY A 84 -10.90 0.82 -23.82
C GLY A 84 -9.77 0.89 -24.86
N GLU A 85 -8.51 0.81 -24.46
CA GLU A 85 -7.40 0.53 -25.37
C GLU A 85 -7.53 -0.87 -26.00
N PRO A 86 -6.84 -1.16 -27.12
CA PRO A 86 -6.78 -2.50 -27.68
C PRO A 86 -6.35 -3.54 -26.62
N SER A 87 -7.02 -4.69 -26.61
CA SER A 87 -6.80 -5.72 -25.59
C SER A 87 -5.32 -6.11 -25.44
N GLY A 88 -4.85 -6.12 -24.20
CA GLY A 88 -3.50 -6.48 -23.79
C GLY A 88 -2.43 -5.43 -24.11
N SER A 89 -2.84 -4.24 -24.55
CA SER A 89 -1.91 -3.19 -24.98
C SER A 89 -1.59 -2.15 -23.90
N ALA A 90 -2.30 -2.14 -22.77
CA ALA A 90 -2.15 -1.11 -21.76
C ALA A 90 -2.12 -1.64 -20.31
N GLY A 91 -3.23 -2.19 -19.81
CA GLY A 91 -3.37 -2.58 -18.40
C GLY A 91 -2.38 -3.66 -17.98
N LYS A 92 -2.23 -4.70 -18.81
CA LYS A 92 -1.24 -5.76 -18.55
C LYS A 92 0.21 -5.26 -18.63
N PRO A 93 0.63 -4.49 -19.67
CA PRO A 93 1.93 -3.82 -19.68
C PRO A 93 2.21 -2.90 -18.48
N ALA A 94 1.19 -2.18 -17.97
CA ALA A 94 1.30 -1.36 -16.78
C ALA A 94 1.54 -2.21 -15.52
N LEU A 95 0.72 -3.24 -15.31
CA LEU A 95 0.86 -4.17 -14.18
C LEU A 95 2.21 -4.91 -14.19
N ASN A 96 2.68 -5.33 -15.36
CA ASN A 96 3.97 -6.01 -15.50
C ASN A 96 5.15 -5.17 -14.97
N VAL A 97 5.08 -3.83 -15.05
CA VAL A 97 6.13 -2.96 -14.51
C VAL A 97 6.15 -3.03 -12.99
N LEU A 98 4.98 -2.92 -12.35
CA LEU A 98 4.87 -3.05 -10.89
C LEU A 98 5.40 -4.41 -10.41
N GLN A 99 5.12 -5.48 -11.16
CA GLN A 99 5.63 -6.83 -10.90
C GLN A 99 7.16 -6.93 -11.04
N GLN A 100 7.71 -6.41 -12.13
CA GLN A 100 9.16 -6.48 -12.41
C GLN A 100 9.98 -5.67 -11.42
N GLU A 101 9.46 -4.54 -10.95
CA GLU A 101 10.09 -3.72 -9.92
C GLU A 101 9.94 -4.32 -8.52
N GLY A 102 9.08 -5.33 -8.37
CA GLY A 102 8.82 -5.98 -7.10
C GLY A 102 8.12 -5.06 -6.10
N VAL A 103 7.39 -4.05 -6.57
CA VAL A 103 6.70 -3.08 -5.71
C VAL A 103 5.27 -3.53 -5.40
N GLU A 104 4.90 -3.43 -4.13
CA GLU A 104 3.60 -3.80 -3.57
C GLU A 104 2.98 -2.61 -2.83
N ASN A 105 1.72 -2.72 -2.46
CA ASN A 105 0.91 -1.65 -1.87
C ASN A 105 1.01 -0.35 -2.69
N VAL A 106 0.84 -0.48 -4.00
CA VAL A 106 1.02 0.60 -4.97
C VAL A 106 -0.07 0.57 -6.02
N VAL A 107 -0.52 1.75 -6.41
CA VAL A 107 -1.44 1.98 -7.52
C VAL A 107 -0.79 2.92 -8.51
N ALA A 108 -1.02 2.66 -9.80
CA ALA A 108 -0.63 3.53 -10.88
C ALA A 108 -1.78 3.73 -11.87
N VAL A 109 -1.87 4.93 -12.43
CA VAL A 109 -2.80 5.25 -13.53
C VAL A 109 -2.02 6.00 -14.59
N VAL A 110 -2.14 5.56 -15.85
CA VAL A 110 -1.57 6.28 -16.98
C VAL A 110 -2.70 6.87 -17.80
N THR A 111 -2.81 8.18 -17.75
CA THR A 111 -3.73 8.98 -18.55
C THR A 111 -3.14 9.18 -19.94
N ARG A 112 -3.95 9.01 -20.98
CA ARG A 112 -3.55 9.21 -22.38
C ARG A 112 -4.51 10.16 -23.09
N TYR A 113 -3.92 11.13 -23.79
CA TYR A 113 -4.60 11.93 -24.82
C TYR A 113 -4.15 11.46 -26.22
N TYR A 114 -5.10 11.07 -27.06
CA TYR A 114 -4.80 10.57 -28.41
C TYR A 114 -4.34 11.68 -29.36
N GLY A 115 -3.17 11.45 -29.99
CA GLY A 115 -2.51 12.43 -30.86
C GLY A 115 -2.81 12.37 -32.36
N GLY A 116 -3.81 11.62 -32.80
CA GLY A 116 -4.11 11.46 -34.23
C GLY A 116 -3.26 10.43 -34.98
N THR A 117 -2.23 9.84 -34.33
CA THR A 117 -1.39 8.78 -34.91
C THR A 117 -1.48 7.49 -34.11
N ASN A 118 -1.82 6.38 -34.78
CA ASN A 118 -1.85 5.07 -34.14
C ASN A 118 -0.45 4.55 -33.81
N LEU A 119 -0.27 4.15 -32.54
CA LEU A 119 0.98 3.57 -32.04
C LEU A 119 1.07 2.06 -32.30
N GLY A 120 -0.07 1.40 -32.51
CA GLY A 120 -0.19 -0.07 -32.55
C GLY A 120 0.02 -0.71 -31.17
N VAL A 121 -0.38 -1.97 -31.02
CA VAL A 121 -0.35 -2.68 -29.72
C VAL A 121 1.02 -2.63 -29.04
N GLY A 122 2.11 -2.92 -29.77
CA GLY A 122 3.46 -2.88 -29.21
C GLY A 122 3.97 -1.46 -28.91
N GLY A 123 3.44 -0.43 -29.58
CA GLY A 123 3.76 0.97 -29.25
C GLY A 123 3.05 1.42 -27.98
N LEU A 124 1.77 1.05 -27.83
CA LEU A 124 0.98 1.30 -26.63
C LEU A 124 1.59 0.61 -25.42
N ALA A 125 1.88 -0.69 -25.52
CA ALA A 125 2.45 -1.47 -24.42
C ALA A 125 3.72 -0.82 -23.86
N ARG A 126 4.64 -0.40 -24.75
CA ARG A 126 5.88 0.30 -24.33
C ARG A 126 5.61 1.67 -23.70
N SER A 127 4.60 2.38 -24.18
CA SER A 127 4.25 3.71 -23.65
C SER A 127 3.61 3.59 -22.26
N TYR A 128 2.67 2.67 -22.08
CA TYR A 128 2.06 2.41 -20.78
C TYR A 128 3.06 1.89 -19.75
N SER A 129 3.93 0.95 -20.13
CA SER A 129 5.01 0.50 -19.24
C SER A 129 5.94 1.66 -18.85
N ARG A 130 6.33 2.52 -19.81
CA ARG A 130 7.14 3.70 -19.51
C ARG A 130 6.42 4.66 -18.55
N GLY A 131 5.13 4.95 -18.77
CA GLY A 131 4.37 5.85 -17.91
C GLY A 131 4.31 5.39 -16.46
N VAL A 132 4.11 4.09 -16.22
CA VAL A 132 4.19 3.54 -14.86
C VAL A 132 5.60 3.64 -14.31
N LYS A 133 6.62 3.22 -15.09
CA LYS A 133 8.02 3.19 -14.65
C LYS A 133 8.52 4.58 -14.25
N ASP A 134 8.32 5.57 -15.10
CA ASP A 134 8.74 6.94 -14.85
C ASP A 134 7.98 7.53 -13.62
N ALA A 135 6.71 7.17 -13.43
CA ALA A 135 5.91 7.64 -12.28
C ALA A 135 6.31 7.01 -10.94
N ILE A 136 6.63 5.71 -10.89
CA ILE A 136 7.09 5.06 -9.66
C ILE A 136 8.53 5.45 -9.30
N GLU A 137 9.36 5.80 -10.30
CA GLU A 137 10.70 6.34 -10.07
C GLU A 137 10.62 7.75 -9.45
N ASP A 138 9.73 8.60 -9.95
CA ASP A 138 9.44 9.92 -9.37
C ASP A 138 8.85 9.82 -7.95
N ALA A 139 8.05 8.77 -7.69
CA ALA A 139 7.46 8.50 -6.38
C ALA A 139 8.45 7.99 -5.32
N GLU A 140 9.71 7.70 -5.71
CA GLU A 140 10.77 7.07 -4.94
C GLU A 140 10.42 5.66 -4.41
N ILE A 141 11.14 4.63 -4.85
CA ILE A 141 10.94 3.27 -4.35
C ILE A 141 11.69 3.08 -3.02
N VAL A 142 10.97 2.68 -1.98
CA VAL A 142 11.48 2.44 -0.62
C VAL A 142 11.24 1.01 -0.17
N GLU A 143 12.02 0.56 0.81
CA GLU A 143 11.79 -0.70 1.53
C GLU A 143 10.99 -0.42 2.80
N GLU A 144 9.90 -1.16 3.00
CA GLU A 144 9.01 -1.03 4.13
C GLU A 144 8.87 -2.37 4.87
N ARG A 145 8.82 -2.32 6.20
CA ARG A 145 8.49 -3.48 7.04
C ARG A 145 6.99 -3.52 7.30
N PRO A 146 6.31 -4.66 7.08
CA PRO A 146 4.89 -4.79 7.38
C PRO A 146 4.66 -4.55 8.86
N ARG A 147 3.65 -3.73 9.17
CA ARG A 147 3.28 -3.39 10.54
C ARG A 147 1.89 -3.90 10.86
N GLU A 148 1.75 -4.48 12.03
CA GLU A 148 0.47 -4.85 12.62
C GLU A 148 0.01 -3.79 13.62
N ARG A 149 -1.31 -3.71 13.80
CA ARG A 149 -1.93 -2.97 14.90
C ARG A 149 -2.61 -3.95 15.85
N PHE A 150 -2.47 -3.69 17.14
CA PHE A 150 -3.20 -4.41 18.17
C PHE A 150 -3.47 -3.49 19.36
N SER A 151 -4.50 -3.80 20.14
CA SER A 151 -4.84 -3.01 21.32
C SER A 151 -4.49 -3.75 22.59
N VAL A 152 -4.03 -3.00 23.60
CA VAL A 152 -3.76 -3.52 24.94
C VAL A 152 -4.57 -2.72 25.94
N ALA A 153 -5.49 -3.38 26.64
CA ALA A 153 -6.25 -2.77 27.74
C ALA A 153 -5.77 -3.31 29.10
N VAL A 154 -5.49 -2.41 30.03
CA VAL A 154 -5.01 -2.73 31.38
C VAL A 154 -5.64 -1.84 32.44
N GLU A 155 -5.70 -2.36 33.66
CA GLU A 155 -5.97 -1.55 34.85
C GLU A 155 -4.82 -0.54 35.10
N TYR A 156 -5.12 0.54 35.81
CA TYR A 156 -4.15 1.61 36.07
C TYR A 156 -2.86 1.12 36.74
N ASP A 157 -2.93 0.09 37.60
CA ASP A 157 -1.77 -0.51 38.28
C ASP A 157 -0.74 -1.11 37.30
N ASP A 158 -1.19 -1.62 36.15
CA ASP A 158 -0.32 -2.22 35.12
C ASP A 158 0.04 -1.24 33.99
N SER A 159 -0.65 -0.09 33.89
CA SER A 159 -0.48 0.90 32.81
C SER A 159 0.95 1.42 32.65
N GLY A 160 1.64 1.73 33.76
CA GLY A 160 3.03 2.21 33.73
C GLY A 160 4.01 1.13 33.24
N THR A 161 3.75 -0.13 33.58
CA THR A 161 4.56 -1.27 33.14
C THR A 161 4.41 -1.48 31.64
N VAL A 162 3.18 -1.48 31.11
CA VAL A 162 2.91 -1.62 29.67
C VAL A 162 3.54 -0.47 28.89
N ARG A 163 3.30 0.78 29.31
CA ARG A 163 3.91 1.96 28.67
C ARG A 163 5.44 1.84 28.63
N GLY A 164 6.07 1.48 29.75
CA GLY A 164 7.53 1.33 29.80
C GLY A 164 8.06 0.24 28.86
N ILE A 165 7.29 -0.85 28.66
CA ILE A 165 7.63 -1.88 27.67
C ILE A 165 7.57 -1.32 26.26
N LEU A 166 6.46 -0.66 25.89
CA LEU A 166 6.26 -0.08 24.56
C LEU A 166 7.33 0.98 24.23
N GLU A 167 7.64 1.87 25.18
CA GLU A 167 8.69 2.88 25.04
C GLU A 167 10.08 2.24 24.89
N SER A 168 10.38 1.19 25.66
CA SER A 168 11.67 0.48 25.57
C SER A 168 11.85 -0.33 24.28
N ALA A 169 10.74 -0.67 23.62
CA ALA A 169 10.71 -1.36 22.34
C ALA A 169 10.62 -0.39 21.15
N GLU A 170 10.73 0.93 21.40
CA GLU A 170 10.65 1.98 20.38
C GLU A 170 9.39 1.86 19.50
N THR A 171 8.31 1.36 20.08
CA THR A 171 7.06 1.07 19.37
C THR A 171 6.20 2.32 19.25
N GLU A 172 5.54 2.52 18.11
CA GLU A 172 4.56 3.58 17.92
C GLU A 172 3.27 3.19 18.64
N PHE A 173 2.75 4.04 19.54
CA PHE A 173 1.48 3.79 20.21
C PHE A 173 0.75 5.08 20.59
N ASP A 174 -0.57 5.00 20.61
CA ASP A 174 -1.46 5.98 21.24
C ASP A 174 -2.03 5.40 22.55
N ALA A 175 -2.40 6.25 23.50
CA ALA A 175 -2.89 5.82 24.81
C ALA A 175 -4.11 6.63 25.25
N ASP A 176 -5.20 5.93 25.53
CA ASP A 176 -6.45 6.48 26.04
C ASP A 176 -6.67 6.06 27.50
N TYR A 177 -6.94 7.05 28.35
CA TYR A 177 -7.07 6.89 29.79
C TYR A 177 -8.54 7.13 30.20
N GLU A 178 -9.29 6.05 30.36
CA GLU A 178 -10.70 6.07 30.77
C GLU A 178 -10.92 5.25 32.05
N GLU A 179 -11.89 4.31 32.07
CA GLU A 179 -12.06 3.36 33.17
C GLU A 179 -10.86 2.41 33.28
N ARG A 180 -10.34 1.98 32.13
CA ARG A 180 -9.06 1.29 31.94
C ARG A 180 -8.16 2.12 31.05
N VAL A 181 -6.87 1.78 31.03
CA VAL A 181 -5.92 2.36 30.08
C VAL A 181 -5.84 1.47 28.85
N ALA A 182 -6.15 2.02 27.69
CA ALA A 182 -6.05 1.35 26.41
C ALA A 182 -4.85 1.91 25.63
N PHE A 183 -4.04 1.03 25.05
CA PHE A 183 -2.95 1.37 24.15
C PHE A 183 -3.26 0.85 22.75
N GLU A 184 -3.27 1.72 21.74
CA GLU A 184 -3.29 1.31 20.34
C GLU A 184 -1.85 1.21 19.86
N VAL A 185 -1.36 -0.01 19.64
CA VAL A 185 0.05 -0.29 19.36
C VAL A 185 0.24 -0.58 17.88
N ARG A 186 1.28 0.00 17.27
CA ARG A 186 1.68 -0.27 15.89
C ARG A 186 3.14 -0.68 15.81
N VAL A 187 3.39 -1.92 15.37
CA VAL A 187 4.70 -2.55 15.45
C VAL A 187 4.97 -3.41 14.21
N PRO A 188 6.23 -3.63 13.79
CA PRO A 188 6.52 -4.64 12.77
C PRO A 188 5.93 -6.00 13.11
N VAL A 189 5.35 -6.69 12.11
CA VAL A 189 4.65 -7.98 12.31
C VAL A 189 5.53 -9.01 13.02
N GLU A 190 6.82 -9.06 12.69
CA GLU A 190 7.79 -9.98 13.30
C GLU A 190 8.06 -9.69 14.79
N GLU A 191 7.78 -8.46 15.23
CA GLU A 191 7.97 -8.00 16.62
C GLU A 191 6.66 -8.04 17.42
N ALA A 192 5.51 -8.23 16.77
CA ALA A 192 4.19 -8.22 17.40
C ALA A 192 4.03 -9.32 18.47
N GLU A 193 4.20 -10.59 18.12
CA GLU A 193 4.09 -11.72 19.05
C GLU A 193 5.09 -11.63 20.21
N PRO A 194 6.40 -11.39 19.97
CA PRO A 194 7.36 -11.16 21.05
C PRO A 194 6.98 -10.02 22.01
N LEU A 195 6.39 -8.94 21.47
CA LEU A 195 5.93 -7.80 22.28
C LEU A 195 4.69 -8.18 23.11
N ARG A 196 3.71 -8.87 22.52
CA ARG A 196 2.52 -9.39 23.21
C ARG A 196 2.93 -10.31 24.36
N ASP A 197 3.85 -11.24 24.13
CA ASP A 197 4.38 -12.14 25.15
C ASP A 197 5.07 -11.41 26.31
N ARG A 198 5.87 -10.38 26.00
CA ARG A 198 6.52 -9.55 27.00
C ARG A 198 5.50 -8.80 27.87
N ILE A 199 4.43 -8.28 27.27
CA ILE A 199 3.33 -7.60 27.97
C ILE A 199 2.55 -8.59 28.85
N ARG A 200 2.17 -9.76 28.32
CA ARG A 200 1.50 -10.83 29.08
C ARG A 200 2.33 -11.25 30.29
N SER A 201 3.64 -11.45 30.11
CA SER A 201 4.55 -11.85 31.18
C SER A 201 4.63 -10.78 32.29
N ALA A 202 4.82 -9.51 31.92
CA ALA A 202 4.98 -8.43 32.88
C ALA A 202 3.70 -8.10 33.68
N THR A 203 2.54 -8.30 33.07
CA THR A 203 1.23 -8.10 33.71
C THR A 203 0.69 -9.39 34.36
N SER A 204 1.46 -10.48 34.36
CA SER A 204 1.00 -11.80 34.81
C SER A 204 -0.32 -12.25 34.15
N GLY A 205 -0.51 -11.89 32.87
CA GLY A 205 -1.70 -12.20 32.08
C GLY A 205 -2.92 -11.31 32.36
N ARG A 206 -2.77 -10.20 33.11
CA ARG A 206 -3.89 -9.26 33.38
C ARG A 206 -4.17 -8.29 32.23
N ALA A 207 -3.23 -8.13 31.29
CA ALA A 207 -3.47 -7.35 30.09
C ALA A 207 -4.44 -8.09 29.16
N ASP A 208 -5.48 -7.38 28.75
CA ASP A 208 -6.35 -7.79 27.65
C ASP A 208 -5.70 -7.31 26.35
N ILE A 209 -5.45 -8.23 25.42
CA ILE A 209 -4.74 -7.93 24.16
C ILE A 209 -5.65 -8.39 23.02
N ASP A 210 -6.22 -7.42 22.32
CA ASP A 210 -7.14 -7.64 21.20
C ASP A 210 -6.36 -7.57 19.87
N GLY A 211 -6.65 -8.53 18.98
CA GLY A 211 -5.88 -8.83 17.77
C GLY A 211 -5.19 -10.20 17.79
N ASP A 212 -5.58 -11.07 18.73
CA ASP A 212 -5.30 -12.53 18.76
C ASP A 212 -6.60 -13.28 18.33
N GLU A 213 -7.02 -13.15 17.07
CA GLU A 213 -7.90 -14.14 16.39
C GLU A 213 -7.47 -14.31 14.94
#